data_AF-A0A957F3U2-F1
#
_entry.id   AF-A0A957F3U2-F1
#
_cell.length_a   1.000
_cell.length_b   1.000
_cell.length_c   1.000
_cell.angle_alpha   90.00
_cell.angle_beta   90.00
_cell.angle_gamma   90.00
#
_symmetry.space_group_name_H-M   'P 1'
#
loop_
_entity.id
_entity.type
_entity.pdbx_description
1 polymer ?
#
loop_
_entity_poly.entity_id
_entity_poly.type
_entity_poly.pdbx_seq_one_letter_code
_entity_poly.pdbx_strand_id
1 'polypeptide(L)'
;LPNVWPIEAEKPIRFRIAEQDWLAAEMEAMLADLDIIGIFHSHPDNPPIASPRDLAWASWPGYSYIITEVAAGEPTHSRSWQLQPDRSGFVEEMIEIGD
;
A
#
# COMPACT_ATOMS: atom_id res chain seq x y z
N LEU A 1 5.94 5.50 8.46
CA LEU A 1 5.08 5.25 9.63
C LEU A 1 5.41 3.87 10.21
N PRO A 2 5.41 3.68 11.54
CA PRO A 2 5.67 2.37 12.14
C PRO A 2 4.52 1.40 11.84
N ASN A 3 4.84 0.12 11.65
CA ASN A 3 3.83 -0.92 11.56
C ASN A 3 3.27 -1.26 12.96
N VAL A 4 2.01 -0.88 13.21
CA VAL A 4 1.35 -1.08 14.52
C VAL A 4 0.52 -2.37 14.59
N TRP A 5 0.79 -3.36 13.73
CA TRP A 5 0.15 -4.67 13.85
C TRP A 5 0.43 -5.29 15.24
N PRO A 6 -0.59 -5.83 15.94
CA PRO A 6 -0.48 -6.19 17.35
C PRO A 6 0.38 -7.44 17.62
N ILE A 7 0.58 -8.30 16.62
CA ILE A 7 1.32 -9.55 16.76
C ILE A 7 2.69 -9.40 16.08
N GLU A 8 3.76 -9.31 16.87
CA GLU A 8 5.12 -9.03 16.37
C GLU A 8 5.57 -10.04 15.29
N ALA A 9 5.33 -11.33 15.53
CA ALA A 9 5.69 -12.39 14.58
C ALA A 9 4.95 -12.30 13.24
N GLU A 10 3.84 -11.56 13.16
CA GLU A 10 3.06 -11.38 11.94
C GLU A 10 3.41 -10.08 11.20
N LYS A 11 4.11 -9.13 11.82
CA LYS A 11 4.52 -7.86 11.17
C LYS A 11 5.30 -8.03 9.85
N PRO A 12 6.11 -9.07 9.64
CA PRO A 12 6.74 -9.29 8.34
C PRO A 12 5.73 -9.57 7.20
N ILE A 13 4.52 -10.03 7.53
CA ILE A 13 3.49 -10.43 6.57
C ILE A 13 2.17 -9.67 6.75
N ARG A 14 2.13 -8.68 7.64
CA ARG A 14 0.96 -7.87 7.99
C ARG A 14 1.40 -6.46 8.29
N PHE A 15 0.62 -5.47 7.90
CA PHE A 15 0.83 -4.10 8.35
C PHE A 15 -0.46 -3.48 8.87
N ARG A 16 -0.30 -2.49 9.74
CA ARG A 16 -1.35 -1.56 10.12
C ARG A 16 -0.73 -0.18 10.30
N ILE A 17 -1.40 0.83 9.76
CA ILE A 17 -1.11 2.23 10.04
C ILE A 17 -2.00 2.65 11.21
N ALA A 18 -1.44 3.38 12.17
CA ALA A 18 -2.22 3.87 13.30
C ALA A 18 -3.15 5.00 12.84
N GLU A 19 -4.34 5.10 13.43
CA GLU A 19 -5.33 6.11 13.03
C GLU A 19 -4.79 7.54 13.18
N GLN A 20 -4.03 7.80 14.24
CA GLN A 20 -3.37 9.09 14.45
C GLN A 20 -2.29 9.40 13.40
N ASP A 21 -1.61 8.37 12.90
CA ASP A 21 -0.57 8.55 11.89
C ASP A 21 -1.20 8.82 10.51
N TRP A 22 -2.32 8.15 10.20
CA TRP A 22 -3.10 8.43 9.00
C TRP A 22 -3.65 9.87 9.03
N LEU A 23 -4.27 10.27 10.15
CA LEU A 23 -4.80 11.63 10.30
C LEU A 23 -3.69 12.69 10.16
N ALA A 24 -2.52 12.45 10.76
CA ALA A 24 -1.39 13.36 10.62
C ALA A 24 -0.94 13.50 9.16
N ALA A 25 -0.87 12.40 8.41
CA ALA A 25 -0.50 12.41 6.99
C ALA A 25 -1.54 13.17 6.14
N GLU A 26 -2.84 12.96 6.38
CA GLU A 26 -3.92 13.70 5.71
C GLU A 26 -3.83 15.21 6.00
N MET A 27 -3.59 15.58 7.27
CA MET A 27 -3.41 16.98 7.65
C MET A 27 -2.18 17.61 7.00
N GLU A 28 -1.06 16.88 6.94
CA GLU A 28 0.17 17.34 6.28
C GLU A 28 -0.05 17.58 4.78
N ALA A 29 -0.69 16.63 4.10
CA ALA A 29 -1.04 16.76 2.68
C ALA A 29 -1.95 17.98 2.45
N MET A 30 -3.01 18.12 3.23
CA MET A 30 -3.94 19.24 3.12
C MET A 30 -3.26 20.60 3.33
N LEU A 31 -2.35 20.71 4.32
CA LEU A 31 -1.58 21.95 4.56
C LEU A 31 -0.61 22.29 3.42
N ALA A 32 -0.22 21.29 2.64
CA ALA A 32 0.62 21.43 1.46
C ALA A 32 -0.17 21.61 0.16
N ASP A 33 -1.51 21.70 0.21
CA ASP A 33 -2.40 21.71 -0.97
C ASP A 33 -2.22 20.45 -1.85
N LEU A 34 -2.03 19.30 -1.19
CA LEU A 34 -1.87 17.98 -1.79
C LEU A 34 -2.97 17.03 -1.29
N ASP A 35 -3.22 15.98 -2.08
CA ASP A 35 -4.09 14.87 -1.73
C ASP A 35 -3.29 13.57 -1.57
N ILE A 36 -3.75 12.69 -0.67
CA ILE A 36 -3.27 11.31 -0.63
C ILE A 36 -3.95 10.54 -1.77
N ILE A 37 -3.17 10.12 -2.77
CA ILE A 37 -3.67 9.42 -3.95
C ILE A 37 -3.43 7.90 -3.93
N GLY A 38 -2.79 7.37 -2.88
CA GLY A 38 -2.37 5.98 -2.89
C GLY A 38 -1.73 5.50 -1.60
N ILE A 39 -1.49 4.19 -1.57
CA ILE A 39 -0.84 3.48 -0.47
C ILE A 39 0.31 2.65 -1.05
N PHE A 40 1.42 2.61 -0.32
CA PHE A 40 2.57 1.80 -0.65
C PHE A 40 2.84 0.78 0.46
N HIS A 41 3.12 -0.48 0.09
CA HIS A 41 3.66 -1.48 1.01
C HIS A 41 4.59 -2.47 0.29
N SER A 42 5.27 -3.30 1.07
CA SER A 42 6.18 -4.32 0.53
C SER A 42 5.76 -5.74 0.89
N HIS A 43 6.14 -6.67 0.02
CA HIS A 43 6.02 -8.11 0.22
C HIS A 43 7.44 -8.70 0.38
N PRO A 44 7.84 -9.09 1.61
CA PRO A 44 9.10 -9.81 1.81
C PRO A 44 9.05 -11.21 1.20
N ASP A 45 10.07 -11.54 0.39
CA ASP A 45 10.29 -12.83 -0.26
C ASP A 45 9.08 -13.35 -1.07
N ASN A 46 8.26 -12.44 -1.60
CA ASN A 46 7.08 -12.76 -2.37
C ASN A 46 6.81 -11.69 -3.44
N PRO A 47 6.32 -12.08 -4.64
CA PRO A 47 6.11 -11.13 -5.73
C PRO A 47 5.12 -10.00 -5.37
N PRO A 48 5.22 -8.85 -6.05
CA PRO A 48 4.39 -7.67 -5.77
C PRO A 48 3.00 -7.76 -6.41
N ILE A 49 2.32 -8.89 -6.20
CA ILE A 49 0.97 -9.15 -6.71
C ILE A 49 -0.03 -8.89 -5.60
N ALA A 50 -1.09 -8.13 -5.90
CA ALA A 50 -2.18 -7.91 -4.96
C ALA A 50 -2.78 -9.25 -4.50
N SER A 51 -2.65 -9.55 -3.22
CA SER A 51 -3.12 -10.77 -2.60
C SER A 51 -4.61 -10.67 -2.22
N PRO A 52 -5.29 -11.80 -1.94
CA PRO A 52 -6.65 -11.77 -1.39
C PRO A 52 -6.76 -10.98 -0.08
N ARG A 53 -5.67 -10.85 0.67
CA ARG A 53 -5.64 -10.06 1.91
C ARG A 53 -5.56 -8.58 1.63
N ASP A 54 -4.74 -8.18 0.66
CA ASP A 54 -4.69 -6.79 0.20
C ASP A 54 -6.09 -6.36 -0.25
N LEU A 55 -6.80 -7.20 -1.00
CA LEU A 55 -8.18 -6.95 -1.43
C LEU A 55 -9.16 -6.82 -0.26
N ALA A 56 -9.05 -7.70 0.73
CA ALA A 56 -9.93 -7.68 1.90
C ALA A 56 -9.77 -6.41 2.75
N TRP A 57 -8.60 -5.77 2.71
CA TRP A 57 -8.27 -4.63 3.56
C TRP A 57 -8.26 -3.29 2.82
N ALA A 58 -8.08 -3.31 1.50
CA ALA A 58 -8.20 -2.13 0.66
C ALA A 58 -9.59 -1.52 0.76
N SER A 59 -9.64 -0.22 1.03
CA SER A 59 -10.88 0.49 1.37
C SER A 59 -11.27 1.55 0.35
N TRP A 60 -10.30 2.09 -0.40
CA TRP A 60 -10.51 3.25 -1.27
C TRP A 60 -10.32 2.90 -2.75
N PRO A 61 -11.40 2.81 -3.54
CA PRO A 61 -11.32 2.88 -5.00
C PRO A 61 -10.76 4.23 -5.45
N GLY A 62 -10.05 4.23 -6.58
CA GLY A 62 -9.37 5.42 -7.13
C GLY A 62 -8.00 5.71 -6.52
N TYR A 63 -7.61 4.99 -5.46
CA TYR A 63 -6.24 5.03 -4.93
C TYR A 63 -5.36 4.05 -5.71
N SER A 64 -4.11 4.43 -5.93
CA SER A 64 -3.06 3.51 -6.40
C SER A 64 -2.47 2.73 -5.22
N TYR A 65 -2.50 1.41 -5.30
CA TYR A 65 -1.92 0.50 -4.32
C TYR A 65 -0.61 -0.05 -4.89
N ILE A 66 0.51 0.56 -4.50
CA ILE A 66 1.84 0.16 -4.98
C ILE A 66 2.39 -0.91 -4.05
N ILE A 67 2.78 -2.04 -4.63
CA ILE A 67 3.39 -3.16 -3.91
C ILE A 67 4.80 -3.34 -4.43
N THR A 68 5.78 -3.44 -3.54
CA THR A 68 7.18 -3.73 -3.88
C THR A 68 7.60 -5.09 -3.37
N GLU A 69 8.23 -5.90 -4.22
CA GLU A 69 8.91 -7.10 -3.77
C GLU A 69 10.22 -6.73 -3.06
N VAL A 70 10.45 -7.36 -1.91
CA VAL A 70 11.70 -7.28 -1.18
C VAL A 70 12.28 -8.68 -1.07
N ALA A 71 13.21 -9.02 -1.97
CA ALA A 71 13.83 -10.34 -2.03
C ALA A 71 15.10 -10.36 -1.18
N ALA A 72 15.15 -11.25 -0.17
CA ALA A 72 16.28 -11.39 0.75
C ALA A 72 16.72 -10.05 1.40
N GLY A 73 15.75 -9.17 1.67
CA GLY A 73 15.99 -7.85 2.27
C GLY A 73 16.27 -6.71 1.28
N GLU A 74 16.38 -6.99 -0.02
CA GLU A 74 16.64 -5.99 -1.06
C GLU A 74 15.37 -5.71 -1.89
N PRO A 75 14.96 -4.44 -2.06
CA PRO A 75 13.82 -4.09 -2.91
C PRO A 75 14.17 -4.34 -4.39
N THR A 76 13.30 -5.03 -5.11
CA THR A 76 13.55 -5.42 -6.51
C THR A 76 12.75 -4.56 -7.50
N HIS A 77 11.42 -4.69 -7.47
CA HIS A 77 10.52 -4.01 -8.40
C HIS A 77 9.14 -3.79 -7.78
N SER A 78 8.39 -2.85 -8.38
CA SER A 78 7.06 -2.46 -7.93
C SER A 78 6.01 -2.70 -8.99
N ARG A 79 4.78 -2.97 -8.55
CA ARG A 79 3.58 -2.99 -9.39
C ARG A 79 2.51 -2.13 -8.72
N SER A 80 1.68 -1.45 -9.52
CA SER A 80 0.55 -0.65 -9.03
C SER A 80 -0.75 -1.36 -9.32
N TRP A 81 -1.72 -1.20 -8.43
CA TRP A 81 -3.04 -1.81 -8.53
C TRP A 81 -4.11 -0.79 -8.16
N GLN A 82 -5.22 -0.77 -8.89
CA GLN A 82 -6.41 -0.01 -8.54
C GLN A 82 -7.52 -0.94 -8.06
N LEU A 83 -8.09 -0.63 -6.91
CA LEU A 83 -9.25 -1.34 -6.37
C LEU A 83 -10.48 -1.00 -7.24
N GLN A 84 -11.18 -2.03 -7.72
CA GLN A 84 -12.41 -1.82 -8.47
C GLN A 84 -13.48 -1.10 -7.62
N PRO A 85 -14.37 -0.28 -8.21
CA PRO A 85 -15.38 0.46 -7.45
C PRO A 85 -16.31 -0.41 -6.60
N ASP A 86 -16.61 -1.63 -7.06
CA ASP A 86 -17.43 -2.61 -6.33
C ASP A 86 -16.61 -3.47 -5.35
N ARG A 87 -15.29 -3.24 -5.29
CA ARG A 87 -14.31 -3.97 -4.48
C ARG A 87 -14.25 -5.47 -4.78
N SER A 88 -14.67 -5.88 -5.98
CA SER A 88 -14.62 -7.29 -6.41
C SER A 88 -13.21 -7.81 -6.69
N GLY A 89 -12.26 -6.90 -6.92
CA GLY A 89 -10.88 -7.23 -7.21
C GLY A 89 -10.01 -6.00 -7.48
N PHE A 90 -8.78 -6.27 -7.88
CA PHE A 90 -7.83 -5.28 -8.35
C PHE A 90 -7.65 -5.38 -9.86
N VAL A 91 -7.38 -4.23 -10.49
CA VAL A 91 -6.86 -4.13 -11.85
C VAL A 91 -5.45 -3.57 -11.75
N GLU A 92 -4.50 -4.16 -12.47
CA GLU A 92 -3.14 -3.65 -12.51
C GLU A 92 -3.10 -2.31 -13.27
N GLU A 93 -2.32 -1.37 -12.72
CA GLU A 93 -2.04 -0.07 -13.31
C GLU A 93 -0.57 0.02 -13.70
N MET A 94 -0.30 0.58 -14.89
CA MET A 94 1.07 0.80 -15.36
C MET A 94 1.75 1.89 -14.54
N ILE A 95 3.01 1.65 -14.15
CA ILE A 95 3.87 2.67 -13.56
C ILE A 95 4.78 3.23 -14.65
N GLU A 96 4.73 4.54 -14.84
CA GLU A 96 5.67 5.29 -15.66
C GLU A 96 6.49 6.21 -14.75
N ILE A 97 7.81 6.16 -14.88
CA ILE A 97 8.72 7.06 -14.17
C ILE A 97 9.07 8.19 -15.14
N GLY A 98 8.64 9.40 -14.82
CA GLY A 98 9.00 10.59 -15.57
C GLY A 98 10.41 11.09 -15.25
N ASP A 99 10.96 11.89 -16.17
CA ASP A 99 12.24 12.61 -16.02
C ASP A 99 12.10 13.87 -15.13
#